data_AF-A0A9E5NLH8-F1
#
_entry.id   AF-A0A9E5NLH8-F1
#
_cell.length_a   1.000
_cell.length_b   1.000
_cell.length_c   1.000
_cell.angle_alpha   90.00
_cell.angle_beta   90.00
_cell.angle_gamma   90.00
#
_symmetry.space_group_name_H-M   'P 1'
#
loop_
_entity.id
_entity.type
_entity.pdbx_description
1 polymer ?
#
loop_
_entity_poly.entity_id
_entity_poly.type
_entity_poly.pdbx_seq_one_letter_code
_entity_poly.pdbx_strand_id
1 'polypeptide(L)'
;DLLFSMTDPVDWMAEYPDAGAVPPDQQEDVVVRVDATGLIAGHYYTEITITTNDFDFAEVICPVHVNVGPDPDINIASSFAAGV
;
A
#
# COMPACT_ATOMS: atom_id res chain seq x y z
N ASP A 1 -10.89 23.45 10.16
CA ASP A 1 -10.33 22.10 9.96
C ASP A 1 -9.78 21.99 8.55
N LEU A 2 -8.68 21.27 8.40
CA LEU A 2 -8.15 20.82 7.12
C LEU A 2 -8.98 19.62 6.68
N LEU A 3 -9.77 19.76 5.63
CA LEU A 3 -10.49 18.66 5.01
C LEU A 3 -9.56 17.96 4.03
N PHE A 4 -9.52 16.63 4.05
CA PHE A 4 -8.75 15.85 3.09
C PHE A 4 -9.57 14.70 2.51
N SER A 5 -9.20 14.29 1.31
CA SER A 5 -9.61 13.04 0.67
C SER A 5 -8.42 12.42 -0.07
N MET A 6 -8.33 11.10 -0.08
CA MET A 6 -7.28 10.31 -0.70
C MET A 6 -7.87 9.44 -1.79
N THR A 7 -7.16 9.33 -2.90
CA THR A 7 -7.51 8.43 -4.00
C THR A 7 -6.24 7.85 -4.61
N ASP A 8 -6.32 6.62 -5.07
CA ASP A 8 -5.27 5.94 -5.81
C ASP A 8 -5.86 5.21 -7.04
N PRO A 9 -5.04 4.86 -8.05
CA PRO A 9 -5.50 4.22 -9.27
C PRO A 9 -5.47 2.68 -9.24
N VAL A 10 -5.26 2.02 -8.08
CA VAL A 10 -5.00 0.57 -8.01
C VAL A 10 -5.92 -0.18 -7.04
N ASP A 11 -6.24 -1.44 -7.37
CA ASP A 11 -7.12 -2.27 -6.53
C ASP A 11 -6.38 -3.03 -5.41
N TRP A 12 -5.05 -3.05 -5.45
CA TRP A 12 -4.20 -3.79 -4.49
C TRP A 12 -3.76 -2.95 -3.29
N MET A 13 -4.21 -1.69 -3.21
CA MET A 13 -3.91 -0.75 -2.14
C MET A 13 -5.20 -0.10 -1.65
N ALA A 14 -5.23 0.33 -0.38
CA ALA A 14 -6.31 1.14 0.17
C ALA A 14 -5.83 1.96 1.37
N GLU A 15 -6.38 3.16 1.53
CA GLU A 15 -6.17 4.06 2.66
C GLU A 15 -7.34 4.00 3.66
N TYR A 16 -7.05 4.14 4.95
CA TYR A 16 -8.08 4.29 5.98
C TYR A 16 -7.64 5.21 7.12
N PRO A 17 -8.37 6.30 7.41
CA PRO A 17 -9.49 6.83 6.61
C PRO A 17 -9.03 7.38 5.25
N ASP A 18 -9.86 7.23 4.22
CA ASP A 18 -9.66 7.79 2.88
C ASP A 18 -10.17 9.24 2.77
N ALA A 19 -10.93 9.72 3.75
CA ALA A 19 -11.31 11.12 3.86
C ALA A 19 -11.55 11.52 5.32
N GLY A 20 -11.33 12.79 5.64
CA GLY A 20 -11.48 13.26 7.01
C GLY A 20 -11.31 14.76 7.20
N ALA A 21 -11.28 15.16 8.47
CA ALA A 21 -11.08 16.53 8.89
C ALA A 21 -10.07 16.58 10.04
N VAL A 22 -9.00 17.35 9.87
CA VAL A 22 -7.96 17.56 10.90
C VAL A 22 -8.15 18.94 11.53
N PRO A 23 -8.43 19.05 12.84
CA PRO A 23 -8.53 20.34 13.51
C PRO A 23 -7.18 21.10 13.53
N PRO A 24 -7.19 22.42 13.81
CA PRO A 24 -5.96 23.17 13.99
C PRO A 24 -5.06 22.56 15.07
N ASP A 25 -3.74 22.57 14.82
CA ASP A 25 -2.71 22.01 15.70
C ASP A 25 -2.89 20.53 16.06
N GLN A 26 -3.62 19.78 15.23
CA GLN A 26 -3.79 18.33 15.36
C GLN A 26 -3.17 17.58 14.17
N GLN A 27 -3.15 16.26 14.30
CA GLN A 27 -2.70 15.32 13.28
C GLN A 27 -3.64 14.12 13.24
N GLU A 28 -3.79 13.53 12.07
CA GLU A 28 -4.57 12.32 11.83
C GLU A 28 -3.65 11.27 11.20
N ASP A 29 -3.64 10.06 11.75
CA ASP A 29 -2.89 8.93 11.19
C ASP A 29 -3.75 8.22 10.13
N VAL A 30 -3.18 7.96 8.96
CA VAL A 30 -3.81 7.17 7.89
C VAL A 30 -3.06 5.86 7.70
N VAL A 31 -3.80 4.76 7.69
CA VAL A 31 -3.27 3.42 7.45
C VAL A 31 -3.36 3.10 5.97
N VAL A 32 -2.21 2.84 5.34
CA VAL A 32 -2.14 2.32 3.96
C VAL A 32 -1.99 0.80 4.02
N ARG A 33 -2.95 0.08 3.46
CA ARG A 33 -2.94 -1.38 3.38
C ARG A 33 -2.61 -1.82 1.96
N VAL A 34 -1.65 -2.73 1.84
CA VAL A 34 -1.28 -3.39 0.57
C VAL A 34 -1.74 -4.85 0.63
N ASP A 35 -2.48 -5.29 -0.39
CA ASP A 35 -2.85 -6.68 -0.61
C ASP A 35 -2.04 -7.25 -1.78
N ALA A 36 -1.00 -8.02 -1.45
CA ALA A 36 -0.16 -8.67 -2.45
C ALA A 36 -0.74 -10.01 -2.94
N THR A 37 -1.94 -10.42 -2.50
CA THR A 37 -2.54 -11.71 -2.86
C THR A 37 -2.75 -11.80 -4.36
N GLY A 38 -2.11 -12.78 -5.00
CA GLY A 38 -2.22 -13.01 -6.44
C GLY A 38 -1.42 -12.04 -7.32
N LEU A 39 -0.65 -11.11 -6.72
CA LEU A 39 0.33 -10.33 -7.45
C LEU A 39 1.53 -11.20 -7.81
N ILE A 40 2.08 -11.02 -9.01
CA ILE A 40 3.30 -11.68 -9.45
C ILE A 40 4.48 -10.99 -8.78
N ALA A 41 5.51 -11.76 -8.41
CA ALA A 41 6.76 -11.19 -7.90
C ALA A 41 7.32 -10.11 -8.83
N GLY A 42 7.65 -8.95 -8.27
CA GLY A 42 8.09 -7.79 -9.05
C GLY A 42 7.91 -6.46 -8.33
N HIS A 43 8.17 -5.39 -9.08
CA HIS A 43 8.03 -4.01 -8.60
C HIS A 43 6.71 -3.39 -9.09
N TYR A 44 5.98 -2.81 -8.15
CA TYR A 44 4.73 -2.11 -8.39
C TYR A 44 4.90 -0.64 -7.99
N TYR A 45 4.46 0.27 -8.86
CA TYR A 45 4.54 1.70 -8.66
C TYR A 45 3.15 2.29 -8.81
N THR A 46 2.77 3.15 -7.88
CA THR A 46 1.52 3.89 -7.90
C THR A 46 1.70 5.20 -7.13
N GLU A 47 0.66 5.99 -7.01
CA GLU A 47 0.63 7.22 -6.23
C GLU A 47 -0.69 7.32 -5.46
N ILE A 48 -0.62 7.96 -4.30
CA ILE A 48 -1.78 8.39 -3.53
C ILE A 48 -1.91 9.89 -3.76
N THR A 49 -3.05 10.33 -4.27
CA THR A 49 -3.39 11.74 -4.42
C THR A 49 -4.18 12.18 -3.20
N ILE A 50 -3.65 13.14 -2.45
CA ILE A 50 -4.30 13.76 -1.31
C ILE A 50 -4.83 15.13 -1.75
N THR A 51 -6.16 15.27 -1.83
CA THR A 51 -6.82 16.54 -2.10
C THR A 51 -7.21 17.19 -0.77
N THR A 52 -6.96 18.50 -0.64
CA THR A 52 -7.31 19.25 0.58
C THR A 52 -8.08 20.55 0.29
N ASN A 53 -8.65 21.15 1.34
CA ASN A 53 -9.21 22.50 1.26
C ASN A 53 -8.21 23.63 1.59
N ASP A 54 -6.92 23.31 1.77
CA ASP A 54 -5.86 24.31 1.92
C ASP A 54 -5.52 24.88 0.54
N PHE A 55 -5.59 26.20 0.39
CA PHE A 55 -5.31 26.88 -0.89
C PHE A 55 -3.85 26.70 -1.33
N ASP A 56 -2.91 26.68 -0.38
CA ASP A 56 -1.49 26.55 -0.70
C ASP A 56 -1.10 25.10 -1.02
N PHE A 57 -1.87 24.14 -0.50
CA PHE A 57 -1.63 22.69 -0.65
C PHE A 57 -2.90 21.93 -1.07
N ALA A 58 -3.57 22.43 -2.11
CA ALA A 58 -4.84 21.87 -2.57
C ALA A 58 -4.72 20.41 -3.04
N GLU A 59 -3.53 20.02 -3.52
CA GLU A 59 -3.22 18.66 -3.95
C GLU A 59 -1.77 18.30 -3.56
N VAL A 60 -1.61 17.12 -2.96
CA VAL A 60 -0.31 16.55 -2.59
C VAL A 60 -0.22 15.13 -3.14
N ILE A 61 0.82 14.84 -3.92
CA ILE A 61 1.05 13.51 -4.52
C ILE A 61 2.09 12.75 -3.70
N CYS A 62 1.73 11.57 -3.22
CA CYS A 62 2.61 10.67 -2.49
C CYS A 62 2.94 9.42 -3.34
N PRO A 63 4.17 9.29 -3.89
CA PRO A 63 4.55 8.13 -4.67
C PRO A 63 4.72 6.89 -3.78
N VAL A 64 4.20 5.76 -4.23
CA VAL A 64 4.26 4.46 -3.54
C VAL A 64 5.03 3.46 -4.39
N HIS A 65 5.98 2.76 -3.77
CA HIS A 65 6.74 1.68 -4.38
C HIS A 65 6.64 0.43 -3.52
N VAL A 66 6.12 -0.65 -4.10
CA VAL A 66 6.00 -1.96 -3.46
C VAL A 66 6.87 -2.97 -4.21
N ASN A 67 7.59 -3.78 -3.45
CA ASN A 67 8.34 -4.92 -3.97
C ASN A 67 7.69 -6.23 -3.48
N VAL A 68 7.09 -6.97 -4.40
CA VAL A 68 6.45 -8.27 -4.13
C VAL A 68 7.50 -9.37 -4.32
N GLY A 69 7.74 -10.16 -3.27
CA GLY A 69 8.67 -11.28 -3.31
C GLY A 69 8.12 -12.50 -4.06
N PRO A 70 8.98 -13.47 -4.41
CA PRO A 70 8.52 -14.75 -4.96
C PRO A 70 7.67 -15.51 -3.94
N ASP A 71 6.82 -16.40 -4.46
CA ASP A 71 6.10 -17.37 -3.64
C ASP A 71 7.09 -18.22 -2.82
N PRO A 72 6.75 -18.57 -1.58
CA PRO A 72 7.61 -19.43 -0.76
C PRO A 72 7.73 -20.82 -1.40
N ASP A 73 8.95 -21.25 -1.68
CA ASP A 73 9.23 -22.60 -2.18
C ASP A 73 9.37 -23.59 -1.02
N ILE A 74 8.74 -24.76 -1.13
CA ILE A 74 8.88 -25.87 -0.18
C ILE A 74 9.70 -26.99 -0.80
N ASN A 75 10.93 -27.15 -0.31
CA ASN A 75 11.80 -28.24 -0.76
C ASN A 75 11.61 -29.47 0.16
N ILE A 76 11.08 -30.56 -0.41
CA ILE A 76 11.07 -31.86 0.26
C ILE A 76 12.24 -32.68 -0.29
N ALA A 77 13.28 -32.85 0.52
CA ALA A 77 14.40 -33.72 0.17
C ALA A 77 13.98 -35.19 0.33
N SER A 78 13.75 -35.88 -0.79
CA SER A 78 13.57 -37.33 -0.79
C SER A 78 14.92 -38.02 -0.56
N SER A 79 15.19 -38.54 0.64
CA SER A 79 16.22 -39.55 0.83
C SER A 79 15.56 -40.91 0.89
N PHE A 80 15.47 -41.58 -0.26
CA PHE A 80 15.23 -43.02 -0.27
C PHE A 80 16.58 -43.71 -0.38
N ALA A 81 17.13 -44.13 0.75
CA ALA A 81 18.20 -45.12 0.74
C ALA A 81 17.56 -46.43 0.26
N ALA A 82 17.76 -46.76 -1.01
CA ALA A 82 17.50 -48.11 -1.52
C ALA A 82 18.51 -49.05 -0.85
N GLY A 83 18.18 -49.50 0.36
CA GLY A 83 18.86 -50.61 1.01
C GLY A 83 18.17 -51.91 0.62
N VAL A 84 18.69 -52.59 -0.40
CA VAL A 84 18.75 -54.06 -0.55
C VAL A 84 19.73 -54.42 -1.65
#